data_AF-A0AAE0GKK7-F1
#
_entry.id   AF-A0AAE0GKK7-F1
#
_cell.length_a   1.000
_cell.length_b   1.000
_cell.length_c   1.000
_cell.angle_alpha   90.00
_cell.angle_beta   90.00
_cell.angle_gamma   90.00
#
_symmetry.space_group_name_H-M   'P 1'
#
loop_
_entity.id
_entity.type
_entity.pdbx_description
1 polymer ?
#
loop_
_entity_poly.entity_id
_entity_poly.type
_entity_poly.pdbx_seq_one_letter_code
_entity_poly.pdbx_strand_id
1 'polypeptide(L)'
;MFAATHHFVAFVLLLLYTAGQPVNARRDVWKRFEEVAHVSKESRSQTVEELESSLLAYPDLSEAPETSQGSNGELLKLRLPEILTLHNKLLKQSAELTALKATDSPQLHTEAEPTPPPLPEQFTADQILYVSDGTFLTENATLYYDGSSMRMRTDSKVAFSFGNSSAAFEIDSKTFSCASGQEYVSNGVCRKLPGGRFYDMWLFVQYSKYAGKAQKLGKWCDVWNFVSARDNITLFVKDNVPVSLNSSSMSPYLPGAKPVLTKYTQDFYNVQVGKPQVSMDPPDVCSRGAPLCNSSQSLSKIVTYVAHPKGLYNLSNQDVADCLGDVAFTCYDVSSNHTQADDYGLVSLYVLEVDTRWGAYSLCNGYNPAICFGSESFYVGREASFGITEEFGGQCTDNRKVGNWYSLPYAGQCQGSDTVASGKCSWRIIERVKTIDLNCIFKTHGMLEACNRDGTLPFPESQGIFQEAFQSTDEAQGGCPDVGGPYSL
;
A
#
# COMPACT_ATOMS: atom_id res chain seq x y z
N MET A 1 -1.95 -0.71 7.69
CA MET A 1 -2.01 -0.64 6.21
C MET A 1 -2.15 0.78 5.61
N PHE A 2 -2.72 1.78 6.30
CA PHE A 2 -2.86 3.17 5.79
C PHE A 2 -1.58 4.02 5.80
N ALA A 3 -0.52 3.39 6.24
CA ALA A 3 0.83 3.89 6.29
C ALA A 3 1.57 3.73 4.96
N ALA A 4 1.21 2.76 4.11
CA ALA A 4 2.05 2.36 2.98
C ALA A 4 2.31 3.48 1.97
N THR A 5 1.40 4.46 1.85
CA THR A 5 1.51 5.60 0.94
C THR A 5 2.43 6.71 1.45
N HIS A 6 2.52 6.89 2.79
CA HIS A 6 3.44 7.85 3.44
C HIS A 6 4.75 7.20 3.89
N HIS A 7 4.78 5.87 3.99
CA HIS A 7 5.93 5.08 4.42
C HIS A 7 6.88 4.73 3.27
N PHE A 8 6.55 5.06 2.02
CA PHE A 8 7.39 4.67 0.89
C PHE A 8 8.65 5.53 0.77
N VAL A 9 8.61 6.80 1.18
CA VAL A 9 9.84 7.59 1.34
C VAL A 9 10.71 6.98 2.43
N ALA A 10 10.16 6.44 3.53
CA ALA A 10 10.92 5.73 4.58
C ALA A 10 11.57 4.42 4.10
N PHE A 11 10.88 3.67 3.22
CA PHE A 11 11.21 2.28 2.92
C PHE A 11 12.15 2.10 1.71
N VAL A 12 12.10 3.01 0.72
CA VAL A 12 13.15 3.12 -0.32
C VAL A 12 14.54 3.29 0.31
N LEU A 13 14.59 3.80 1.54
CA LEU A 13 15.80 4.13 2.25
C LEU A 13 16.32 3.00 3.17
N LEU A 14 15.47 2.03 3.52
CA LEU A 14 15.87 0.76 4.15
C LEU A 14 16.70 -0.12 3.19
N LEU A 15 16.58 0.08 1.87
CA LEU A 15 17.26 -0.73 0.85
C LEU A 15 18.71 -0.30 0.58
N LEU A 16 19.08 0.96 0.84
CA LEU A 16 20.49 1.40 0.85
C LEU A 16 21.30 0.77 2.01
N TYR A 17 20.64 0.14 2.98
CA TYR A 17 21.28 -0.60 4.08
C TYR A 17 22.11 -1.81 3.61
N THR A 18 21.82 -2.39 2.44
CA THR A 18 22.63 -3.50 1.89
C THR A 18 23.96 -3.05 1.28
N ALA A 19 24.11 -1.75 0.96
CA ALA A 19 25.35 -1.17 0.45
C ALA A 19 26.40 -0.89 1.55
N GLY A 20 26.03 -1.05 2.82
CA GLY A 20 26.92 -0.89 3.99
C GLY A 20 27.66 -2.16 4.42
N GLN A 21 27.48 -3.29 3.72
CA GLN A 21 28.12 -4.57 4.10
C GLN A 21 29.61 -4.62 3.70
N PRO A 22 30.46 -5.35 4.45
CA PRO A 22 31.90 -5.47 4.19
C PRO A 22 32.21 -6.01 2.80
N VAL A 23 33.33 -5.57 2.22
CA VAL A 23 33.74 -5.77 0.80
C VAL A 23 33.66 -7.23 0.34
N ASN A 24 33.91 -8.19 1.24
CA ASN A 24 33.92 -9.62 0.90
C ASN A 24 32.52 -10.18 0.61
N ALA A 25 31.45 -9.63 1.21
CA ALA A 25 30.08 -10.05 0.94
C ALA A 25 29.56 -9.55 -0.43
N ARG A 26 30.15 -8.48 -0.99
CA ARG A 26 29.76 -7.92 -2.30
C ARG A 26 30.25 -8.77 -3.47
N ARG A 27 31.37 -9.48 -3.30
CA ARG A 27 32.00 -10.27 -4.37
C ARG A 27 31.23 -11.55 -4.69
N ASP A 28 30.70 -12.22 -3.67
CA ASP A 28 29.93 -13.45 -3.83
C ASP A 28 28.51 -13.20 -4.38
N VAL A 29 27.92 -12.04 -4.07
CA VAL A 29 26.63 -11.62 -4.63
C VAL A 29 26.78 -11.24 -6.11
N TRP A 30 27.86 -10.54 -6.48
CA TRP A 30 28.11 -10.18 -7.89
C TRP A 30 28.32 -11.41 -8.78
N LYS A 31 29.04 -12.41 -8.27
CA LYS A 31 29.32 -13.65 -9.01
C LYS A 31 28.05 -14.49 -9.27
N ARG A 32 27.12 -14.54 -8.31
CA ARG A 32 25.79 -15.16 -8.50
C ARG A 32 24.87 -14.36 -9.42
N PHE A 33 25.10 -13.05 -9.54
CA PHE A 33 24.31 -12.18 -10.42
C PHE A 33 24.67 -12.38 -11.91
N GLU A 34 25.95 -12.60 -12.22
CA GLU A 34 26.41 -12.92 -13.59
C GLU A 34 25.88 -14.29 -14.06
N GLU A 35 25.76 -15.26 -13.15
CA GLU A 35 25.20 -16.59 -13.45
C GLU A 35 23.70 -16.55 -13.75
N VAL A 36 22.92 -15.69 -13.07
CA VAL A 36 21.47 -15.54 -13.31
C VAL A 36 21.16 -14.67 -14.53
N ALA A 37 21.99 -13.67 -14.83
CA ALA A 37 21.83 -12.81 -15.99
C ALA A 37 21.99 -13.57 -17.33
N HIS A 38 22.81 -14.62 -17.35
CA HIS A 38 22.99 -15.45 -18.54
C HIS A 38 21.76 -16.33 -18.85
N VAL A 39 21.07 -16.83 -17.81
CA VAL A 39 19.91 -17.72 -17.94
C VAL A 39 18.64 -16.99 -18.41
N SER A 40 18.48 -15.69 -18.08
CA SER A 40 17.26 -14.94 -18.44
C SER A 40 17.17 -14.53 -19.92
N LYS A 41 18.31 -14.49 -20.64
CA LYS A 41 18.33 -14.19 -22.08
C LYS A 41 17.85 -15.36 -22.94
N GLU A 42 18.16 -16.60 -22.55
CA GLU A 42 17.70 -17.80 -23.27
C GLU A 42 16.21 -18.09 -23.02
N SER A 43 15.72 -17.88 -21.79
CA SER A 43 14.31 -18.11 -21.44
C SER A 43 13.33 -17.19 -22.18
N ARG A 44 13.71 -15.94 -22.48
CA ARG A 44 12.85 -15.01 -23.22
C ARG A 44 12.68 -15.37 -24.70
N SER A 45 13.65 -16.05 -25.31
CA SER A 45 13.57 -16.48 -26.71
C SER A 45 12.62 -17.67 -26.85
N GLN A 46 12.66 -18.61 -25.90
CA GLN A 46 11.81 -19.80 -25.91
C GLN A 46 10.32 -19.49 -25.70
N THR A 47 9.98 -18.55 -24.81
CA THR A 47 8.56 -18.23 -24.54
C THR A 47 7.86 -17.55 -25.73
N VAL A 48 8.60 -16.80 -26.56
CA VAL A 48 8.04 -16.16 -27.76
C VAL A 48 7.85 -17.18 -28.88
N GLU A 49 8.82 -18.09 -29.08
CA GLU A 49 8.68 -19.19 -30.06
C GLU A 49 7.58 -20.19 -29.66
N GLU A 50 7.40 -20.49 -28.37
CA GLU A 50 6.32 -21.37 -27.89
C GLU A 50 4.92 -20.74 -28.06
N LEU A 51 4.80 -19.41 -27.90
CA LEU A 51 3.55 -18.67 -28.14
C LEU A 51 3.21 -18.58 -29.63
N GLU A 52 4.20 -18.33 -30.49
CA GLU A 52 4.00 -18.33 -31.96
C GLU A 52 3.68 -19.73 -32.49
N SER A 53 4.35 -20.77 -31.98
CA SER A 53 4.06 -22.17 -32.34
C SER A 53 2.68 -22.64 -31.85
N SER A 54 2.18 -22.12 -30.71
CA SER A 54 0.86 -22.47 -30.18
C SER A 54 -0.28 -21.78 -30.94
N LEU A 55 -0.04 -20.61 -31.51
CA LEU A 55 -1.00 -19.88 -32.36
C LEU A 55 -1.11 -20.47 -33.77
N LEU A 56 -0.01 -21.04 -34.30
CA LEU A 56 0.01 -21.72 -35.60
C LEU A 56 -0.51 -23.16 -35.56
N ALA A 57 -0.76 -23.71 -34.37
CA ALA A 57 -1.24 -25.10 -34.17
C ALA A 57 -2.78 -25.24 -34.18
N TYR A 58 -3.54 -24.16 -34.42
CA TYR A 58 -4.99 -24.29 -34.62
C TYR A 58 -5.29 -24.85 -36.01
N PRO A 59 -6.00 -25.99 -36.12
CA PRO A 59 -6.35 -26.53 -37.43
C PRO A 59 -7.31 -25.59 -38.16
N ASP A 60 -7.15 -25.54 -39.48
CA ASP A 60 -8.00 -24.83 -40.41
C ASP A 60 -9.48 -25.17 -40.13
N LEU A 61 -10.25 -24.18 -39.65
CA LEU A 61 -11.66 -24.33 -39.27
C LEU A 61 -12.59 -24.54 -40.48
N SER A 62 -12.05 -24.69 -41.69
CA SER A 62 -12.80 -25.04 -42.89
C SER A 62 -13.23 -26.52 -42.95
N GLU A 63 -12.74 -27.40 -42.06
CA GLU A 63 -13.06 -28.85 -42.07
C GLU A 63 -13.78 -29.37 -40.82
N ALA A 64 -14.57 -28.55 -40.11
CA ALA A 64 -15.38 -29.06 -38.99
C ALA A 64 -16.60 -29.88 -39.49
N PRO A 65 -16.83 -31.13 -39.03
CA PRO A 65 -17.96 -31.95 -39.46
C PRO A 65 -19.30 -31.36 -38.99
N GLU A 66 -20.30 -31.37 -39.89
CA GLU A 66 -21.61 -30.72 -39.78
C GLU A 66 -22.56 -31.23 -38.66
N THR A 67 -22.12 -32.01 -37.67
CA THR A 67 -23.06 -32.75 -36.80
C THR A 67 -23.18 -32.32 -35.35
N SER A 68 -22.64 -31.17 -34.93
CA SER A 68 -22.94 -30.61 -33.59
C SER A 68 -23.91 -29.43 -33.65
N GLN A 69 -25.21 -29.72 -33.63
CA GLN A 69 -26.27 -28.73 -33.35
C GLN A 69 -26.20 -28.30 -31.88
N GLY A 70 -25.31 -27.36 -31.57
CA GLY A 70 -25.28 -26.64 -30.30
C GLY A 70 -25.24 -25.15 -30.58
N SER A 71 -26.17 -24.39 -29.98
CA SER A 71 -26.41 -22.95 -30.18
C SER A 71 -25.19 -22.03 -30.01
N ASN A 72 -24.10 -22.53 -29.44
CA ASN A 72 -22.86 -21.78 -29.27
C ASN A 72 -21.98 -21.75 -30.54
N GLY A 73 -22.10 -22.72 -31.44
CA GLY A 73 -21.29 -22.80 -32.66
C GLY A 73 -21.68 -21.77 -33.73
N GLU A 74 -22.98 -21.48 -33.88
CA GLU A 74 -23.46 -20.42 -34.79
C GLU A 74 -23.16 -19.03 -34.23
N LEU A 75 -23.23 -18.83 -32.91
CA LEU A 75 -22.93 -17.55 -32.29
C LEU A 75 -21.44 -17.16 -32.46
N LEU A 76 -20.54 -18.13 -32.40
CA LEU A 76 -19.12 -17.93 -32.68
C LEU A 76 -18.85 -17.67 -34.16
N LYS A 77 -19.52 -18.38 -35.09
CA LYS A 77 -19.40 -18.11 -36.53
C LYS A 77 -19.91 -16.71 -36.91
N LEU A 78 -20.98 -16.24 -36.28
CA LEU A 78 -21.54 -14.90 -36.52
C LEU A 78 -20.65 -13.77 -35.99
N ARG A 79 -19.88 -14.01 -34.92
CA ARG A 79 -19.03 -12.96 -34.29
C ARG A 79 -17.54 -13.05 -34.62
N LEU A 80 -17.07 -14.13 -35.22
CA LEU A 80 -15.67 -14.28 -35.63
C LEU A 80 -15.18 -13.14 -36.56
N PRO A 81 -15.98 -12.64 -37.54
CA PRO A 81 -15.57 -11.49 -38.35
C PRO A 81 -15.42 -10.20 -37.54
N GLU A 82 -16.27 -9.99 -36.52
CA GLU A 82 -16.21 -8.83 -35.63
C GLU A 82 -14.97 -8.88 -34.72
N ILE A 83 -14.66 -10.07 -34.20
CA ILE A 83 -13.48 -10.32 -33.36
C ILE A 83 -12.20 -10.12 -34.18
N LEU A 84 -12.13 -10.66 -35.40
CA LEU A 84 -10.99 -10.47 -36.30
C LEU A 84 -10.81 -8.99 -36.70
N THR A 85 -11.92 -8.27 -36.92
CA THR A 85 -11.89 -6.84 -37.21
C THR A 85 -11.34 -6.04 -36.03
N LEU A 86 -11.78 -6.37 -34.81
CA LEU A 86 -11.29 -5.72 -33.59
C LEU A 86 -9.81 -6.02 -33.32
N HIS A 87 -9.39 -7.28 -33.51
CA HIS A 87 -8.00 -7.70 -33.37
C HIS A 87 -7.08 -6.97 -34.35
N ASN A 88 -7.45 -6.91 -35.63
CA ASN A 88 -6.67 -6.19 -36.64
C ASN A 88 -6.62 -4.67 -36.38
N LYS A 89 -7.70 -4.10 -35.84
CA LYS A 89 -7.72 -2.69 -35.40
C LYS A 89 -6.75 -2.45 -34.25
N LEU A 90 -6.69 -3.37 -33.28
CA LEU A 90 -5.76 -3.28 -32.14
C LEU A 90 -4.30 -3.49 -32.57
N LEU A 91 -4.02 -4.43 -33.48
CA LEU A 91 -2.68 -4.60 -34.05
C LEU A 91 -2.23 -3.36 -34.84
N LYS A 92 -3.13 -2.77 -35.63
CA LYS A 92 -2.84 -1.52 -36.34
C LYS A 92 -2.58 -0.36 -35.38
N GLN A 93 -3.40 -0.21 -34.34
CA GLN A 93 -3.18 0.81 -33.31
C GLN A 93 -1.87 0.58 -32.52
N SER A 94 -1.52 -0.67 -32.24
CA SER A 94 -0.25 -1.02 -31.59
C SER A 94 0.96 -0.71 -32.48
N ALA A 95 0.87 -1.03 -33.78
CA ALA A 95 1.89 -0.69 -34.77
C ALA A 95 2.00 0.84 -34.97
N GLU A 96 0.89 1.57 -34.98
CA GLU A 96 0.86 3.04 -35.03
C GLU A 96 1.46 3.65 -33.75
N LEU A 97 1.17 3.11 -32.57
CA LEU A 97 1.77 3.55 -31.31
C LEU A 97 3.29 3.29 -31.27
N THR A 98 3.71 2.15 -31.82
CA THR A 98 5.13 1.77 -31.92
C THR A 98 5.85 2.65 -32.95
N ALA A 99 5.19 2.97 -34.06
CA ALA A 99 5.68 3.91 -35.06
C ALA A 99 5.76 5.35 -34.52
N LEU A 100 4.77 5.80 -33.74
CA LEU A 100 4.79 7.10 -33.04
C LEU A 100 5.94 7.19 -32.03
N LYS A 101 6.20 6.11 -31.29
CA LYS A 101 7.38 6.01 -30.40
C LYS A 101 8.71 5.97 -31.15
N ALA A 102 8.72 5.45 -32.38
CA ALA A 102 9.92 5.41 -33.23
C ALA A 102 10.18 6.75 -33.94
N THR A 103 9.16 7.56 -34.22
CA THR A 103 9.30 8.90 -34.82
C THR A 103 9.51 10.03 -33.81
N ASP A 104 9.17 9.81 -32.53
CA ASP A 104 9.52 10.69 -31.40
C ASP A 104 10.74 10.15 -30.63
N SER A 105 11.71 9.54 -31.33
CA SER A 105 13.07 9.55 -30.78
C SER A 105 13.61 10.96 -31.03
N PRO A 106 13.64 11.85 -30.02
CA PRO A 106 14.18 13.18 -30.20
C PRO A 106 15.57 13.03 -30.81
N GLN A 107 15.83 13.76 -31.90
CA GLN A 107 17.16 13.85 -32.46
C GLN A 107 18.08 14.33 -31.32
N LEU A 108 18.84 13.39 -30.76
CA LEU A 108 19.81 13.64 -29.71
C LEU A 108 20.90 14.52 -30.33
N HIS A 109 20.75 15.83 -30.18
CA HIS A 109 21.86 16.74 -30.33
C HIS A 109 22.90 16.31 -29.30
N THR A 110 24.05 15.83 -29.79
CA THR A 110 25.23 15.52 -28.98
C THR A 110 25.85 16.82 -28.49
N GLU A 111 25.14 17.53 -27.62
CA GLU A 111 25.75 18.47 -26.70
C GLU A 111 26.45 17.65 -25.61
N ALA A 112 27.57 18.16 -25.10
CA ALA A 112 28.26 17.53 -23.98
C ALA A 112 27.28 17.35 -22.82
N GLU A 113 27.30 16.18 -22.18
CA GLU A 113 26.42 15.90 -21.06
C GLU A 113 26.63 16.97 -19.98
N PRO A 114 25.59 17.74 -19.60
CA PRO A 114 25.74 18.76 -18.59
C PRO A 114 26.16 18.11 -17.26
N THR A 115 26.77 18.87 -16.37
CA THR A 115 26.98 18.40 -14.99
C THR A 115 25.64 18.30 -14.28
N PRO A 116 25.42 17.28 -13.42
CA PRO A 116 24.21 17.19 -12.61
C PRO A 116 23.94 18.50 -11.84
N PRO A 117 22.67 18.96 -11.76
CA PRO A 117 22.35 20.26 -11.20
C PRO A 117 22.59 20.26 -9.68
N PRO A 118 23.19 21.33 -9.12
CA PRO A 118 23.27 21.52 -7.68
C PRO A 118 21.88 21.91 -7.13
N LEU A 119 21.08 20.91 -6.76
CA LEU A 119 19.75 21.14 -6.20
C LEU A 119 19.82 21.86 -4.84
N PRO A 120 18.77 22.60 -4.43
CA PRO A 120 18.82 23.43 -3.24
C PRO A 120 18.85 22.54 -2.00
N GLU A 121 19.83 22.76 -1.12
CA GLU A 121 19.92 22.05 0.16
C GLU A 121 18.75 22.38 1.11
N GLN A 122 18.09 23.51 0.90
CA GLN A 122 16.96 23.97 1.70
C GLN A 122 15.90 24.59 0.80
N PHE A 123 14.65 24.14 0.94
CA PHE A 123 13.52 24.77 0.27
C PHE A 123 12.19 24.41 0.95
N THR A 124 11.15 25.16 0.62
CA THR A 124 9.75 24.80 0.86
C THR A 124 9.02 24.71 -0.48
N ALA A 125 8.16 23.72 -0.67
CA ALA A 125 7.39 23.56 -1.89
C ALA A 125 5.99 23.03 -1.57
N ASP A 126 4.98 23.54 -2.27
CA ASP A 126 3.72 22.82 -2.37
C ASP A 126 3.94 21.64 -3.31
N GLN A 127 3.38 20.48 -3.00
CA GLN A 127 3.53 19.29 -3.81
C GLN A 127 2.19 18.60 -4.02
N ILE A 128 2.07 17.98 -5.19
CA ILE A 128 1.02 17.02 -5.47
C ILE A 128 1.68 15.65 -5.63
N LEU A 129 1.31 14.72 -4.76
CA LEU A 129 1.77 13.34 -4.81
C LEU A 129 0.72 12.48 -5.51
N TYR A 130 1.15 11.75 -6.55
CA TYR A 130 0.37 10.73 -7.23
C TYR A 130 1.02 9.37 -7.00
N VAL A 131 0.23 8.35 -6.69
CA VAL A 131 0.71 6.97 -6.50
C VAL A 131 -0.07 6.09 -7.46
N SER A 132 0.64 5.46 -8.40
CA SER A 132 0.04 4.91 -9.62
C SER A 132 -0.39 3.45 -9.52
N ASP A 133 -0.49 2.88 -8.33
CA ASP A 133 -1.03 1.52 -8.16
C ASP A 133 -2.56 1.46 -8.38
N GLY A 134 -3.19 2.61 -8.66
CA GLY A 134 -4.61 2.71 -8.99
C GLY A 134 -5.51 2.88 -7.76
N THR A 135 -4.93 3.01 -6.57
CA THR A 135 -5.66 2.87 -5.30
C THR A 135 -5.56 4.07 -4.38
N PHE A 136 -4.57 4.94 -4.64
CA PHE A 136 -4.24 6.04 -3.74
C PHE A 136 -4.47 7.42 -4.33
N LEU A 137 -4.66 8.31 -3.37
CA LEU A 137 -5.18 9.66 -3.50
C LEU A 137 -4.16 10.60 -4.13
N THR A 138 -4.67 11.55 -4.90
CA THR A 138 -3.92 12.78 -5.16
C THR A 138 -3.81 13.50 -3.81
N GLU A 139 -2.61 13.60 -3.28
CA GLU A 139 -2.38 14.27 -2.01
C GLU A 139 -1.78 15.65 -2.25
N ASN A 140 -2.50 16.68 -1.78
CA ASN A 140 -1.94 18.02 -1.67
C ASN A 140 -1.16 18.09 -0.37
N ALA A 141 0.12 18.44 -0.48
CA ALA A 141 1.00 18.56 0.67
C ALA A 141 1.93 19.77 0.52
N THR A 142 2.55 20.17 1.62
CA THR A 142 3.67 21.10 1.63
C THR A 142 4.90 20.36 2.15
N LEU A 143 5.94 20.30 1.34
CA LEU A 143 7.25 19.76 1.68
C LEU A 143 8.14 20.88 2.21
N TYR A 144 8.74 20.62 3.37
CA TYR A 144 9.82 21.41 3.94
C TYR A 144 11.08 20.54 3.92
N TYR A 145 12.10 20.96 3.18
CA TYR A 145 13.35 20.24 3.05
C TYR A 145 14.49 21.07 3.63
N ASP A 146 15.25 20.49 4.56
CA ASP A 146 16.45 21.07 5.17
C ASP A 146 17.56 20.01 5.23
N GLY A 147 18.18 19.77 4.08
CA GLY A 147 19.22 18.76 3.92
C GLY A 147 20.49 19.04 4.72
N SER A 148 20.84 20.31 4.91
CA SER A 148 22.01 20.70 5.72
C SER A 148 21.84 20.38 7.20
N SER A 149 20.59 20.41 7.71
CA SER A 149 20.25 19.96 9.06
C SER A 149 19.79 18.50 9.14
N MET A 150 19.80 17.76 8.01
CA MET A 150 19.28 16.39 7.89
C MET A 150 17.83 16.27 8.41
N ARG A 151 16.96 17.17 7.94
CA ARG A 151 15.55 17.23 8.33
C ARG A 151 14.65 17.40 7.11
N MET A 152 13.52 16.70 7.13
CA MET A 152 12.47 16.85 6.15
C MET A 152 11.13 16.73 6.86
N ARG A 153 10.17 17.57 6.49
CA ARG A 153 8.81 17.54 7.00
C ARG A 153 7.84 17.63 5.82
N THR A 154 6.82 16.81 5.83
CA THR A 154 5.69 16.92 4.90
C THR A 154 4.44 17.17 5.72
N ASP A 155 3.75 18.27 5.45
CA ASP A 155 2.40 18.53 5.96
C ASP A 155 1.39 18.22 4.88
N SER A 156 0.33 17.49 5.19
CA SER A 156 -0.62 17.10 4.17
C SER A 156 -2.03 16.87 4.71
N LYS A 157 -2.98 16.86 3.78
CA LYS A 157 -4.37 16.49 4.02
C LYS A 157 -4.72 15.33 3.13
N VAL A 158 -4.92 14.17 3.73
CA VAL A 158 -5.28 12.95 3.01
C VAL A 158 -6.79 12.84 2.97
N ALA A 159 -7.37 12.95 1.77
CA ALA A 159 -8.82 12.90 1.57
C ALA A 159 -9.26 11.49 1.17
N PHE A 160 -9.86 10.71 2.06
CA PHE A 160 -10.32 9.35 1.79
C PHE A 160 -11.68 9.34 1.08
N SER A 161 -11.68 9.04 -0.21
CA SER A 161 -12.89 8.72 -0.96
C SER A 161 -13.03 7.21 -1.11
N PHE A 162 -14.23 6.69 -0.87
CA PHE A 162 -14.58 5.31 -1.20
C PHE A 162 -15.40 5.31 -2.49
N GLY A 163 -15.01 4.48 -3.46
CA GLY A 163 -15.67 4.44 -4.77
C GLY A 163 -15.76 5.83 -5.45
N ASN A 164 -16.92 6.14 -6.02
CA ASN A 164 -17.19 7.40 -6.73
C ASN A 164 -17.75 8.51 -5.81
N SER A 165 -17.70 8.32 -4.49
CA SER A 165 -18.26 9.30 -3.56
C SER A 165 -17.43 10.59 -3.52
N SER A 166 -18.12 11.74 -3.58
CA SER A 166 -17.51 13.05 -3.36
C SER A 166 -17.29 13.36 -1.88
N ALA A 167 -17.84 12.54 -0.97
CA ALA A 167 -17.68 12.72 0.47
C ALA A 167 -16.35 12.09 0.90
N ALA A 168 -15.29 12.89 0.89
CA ALA A 168 -13.99 12.48 1.40
C ALA A 168 -13.84 12.85 2.88
N PHE A 169 -13.34 11.93 3.69
CA PHE A 169 -12.86 12.27 5.03
C PHE A 169 -11.44 12.81 4.90
N GLU A 170 -11.17 13.98 5.46
CA GLU A 170 -9.81 14.52 5.48
C GLU A 170 -9.11 14.13 6.77
N ILE A 171 -7.86 13.65 6.64
CA ILE A 171 -6.96 13.42 7.77
C ILE A 171 -5.79 14.39 7.64
N ASP A 172 -5.61 15.20 8.67
CA ASP A 172 -4.40 15.99 8.82
C ASP A 172 -3.24 15.06 9.16
N SER A 173 -2.25 15.02 8.28
CA SER A 173 -1.11 14.14 8.39
C SER A 173 0.19 14.93 8.29
N LYS A 174 1.18 14.51 9.07
CA LYS A 174 2.53 15.08 9.06
C LYS A 174 3.55 13.96 9.11
N THR A 175 4.54 14.02 8.23
CA THR A 175 5.69 13.11 8.28
C THR A 175 6.94 13.90 8.60
N PHE A 176 7.73 13.46 9.57
CA PHE A 176 9.01 14.05 9.96
C PHE A 176 10.10 13.02 9.70
N SER A 177 11.13 13.38 8.95
CA SER A 177 12.31 12.55 8.74
C SER A 177 13.53 13.32 9.25
N CYS A 178 14.11 12.85 10.35
CA CYS A 178 15.25 13.47 11.02
C CYS A 178 16.43 12.49 11.06
N ALA A 179 17.63 12.99 11.38
CA ALA A 179 18.79 12.11 11.61
C ALA A 179 18.54 11.02 12.68
N SER A 180 17.70 11.31 13.68
CA SER A 180 17.38 10.39 14.79
C SER A 180 16.32 9.33 14.46
N GLY A 181 15.54 9.52 13.39
CA GLY A 181 14.38 8.68 13.15
C GLY A 181 13.39 9.30 12.17
N GLN A 182 12.28 8.60 11.96
CA GLN A 182 11.15 9.11 11.20
C GLN A 182 9.86 8.89 11.97
N GLU A 183 9.01 9.91 11.97
CA GLU A 183 7.75 9.94 12.68
C GLU A 183 6.62 10.29 11.71
N TYR A 184 5.49 9.60 11.85
CA TYR A 184 4.25 9.90 11.16
C TYR A 184 3.21 10.30 12.20
N VAL A 185 2.62 11.49 12.04
CA VAL A 185 1.59 12.03 12.92
C VAL A 185 0.30 12.17 12.13
N SER A 186 -0.76 11.51 12.55
CA SER A 186 -2.11 11.72 12.00
C SER A 186 -3.12 11.91 13.11
N ASN A 187 -3.93 12.98 13.02
CA ASN A 187 -4.94 13.33 14.02
C ASN A 187 -4.42 13.25 15.47
N GLY A 188 -3.21 13.77 15.70
CA GLY A 188 -2.55 13.80 17.01
C GLY A 188 -1.90 12.48 17.45
N VAL A 189 -2.08 11.37 16.74
CA VAL A 189 -1.40 10.09 17.02
C VAL A 189 -0.05 10.07 16.33
N CYS A 190 1.03 9.91 17.11
CA CYS A 190 2.37 9.78 16.57
C CYS A 190 2.82 8.32 16.49
N ARG A 191 3.33 7.92 15.32
CA ARG A 191 3.84 6.59 15.03
C ARG A 191 5.29 6.69 14.58
N LYS A 192 6.19 5.96 15.24
CA LYS A 192 7.60 5.88 14.83
C LYS A 192 7.74 4.86 13.72
N LEU A 193 8.42 5.25 12.64
CA LEU A 193 8.61 4.39 11.47
C LEU A 193 9.94 3.65 11.60
N PRO A 194 9.95 2.31 11.71
CA PRO A 194 11.18 1.57 11.93
C PRO A 194 12.17 1.74 10.78
N GLY A 195 13.43 1.99 11.11
CA GLY A 195 14.51 2.16 10.12
C GLY A 195 14.43 3.45 9.29
N GLY A 196 13.34 4.21 9.42
CA GLY A 196 13.20 5.53 8.83
C GLY A 196 14.14 6.51 9.53
N ARG A 197 14.85 7.30 8.72
CA ARG A 197 15.69 8.43 9.14
C ARG A 197 15.70 9.43 7.99
N PHE A 198 16.33 10.57 8.18
CA PHE A 198 16.57 11.48 7.08
C PHE A 198 17.49 10.83 6.04
N TYR A 199 17.12 10.98 4.76
CA TYR A 199 18.03 10.78 3.66
C TYR A 199 17.85 11.91 2.67
N ASP A 200 18.97 12.28 2.06
CA ASP A 200 18.98 13.28 1.01
C ASP A 200 18.24 12.72 -0.22
N MET A 201 17.06 13.27 -0.49
CA MET A 201 16.21 12.83 -1.60
C MET A 201 16.84 13.13 -2.97
N TRP A 202 17.92 13.92 -3.01
CA TRP A 202 18.67 14.29 -4.20
C TRP A 202 19.93 13.46 -4.42
N LEU A 203 20.27 12.56 -3.50
CA LEU A 203 21.53 11.80 -3.56
C LEU A 203 21.71 11.02 -4.87
N PHE A 204 20.61 10.57 -5.50
CA PHE A 204 20.66 9.83 -6.76
C PHE A 204 21.10 10.67 -7.95
N VAL A 205 20.99 12.00 -7.88
CA VAL A 205 21.23 12.91 -9.01
C VAL A 205 22.68 12.84 -9.48
N GLN A 206 23.64 12.67 -8.56
CA GLN A 206 25.06 12.47 -8.91
C GLN A 206 25.33 11.16 -9.68
N TYR A 207 24.40 10.20 -9.63
CA TYR A 207 24.47 8.92 -10.34
C TYR A 207 23.52 8.84 -11.53
N SER A 208 22.78 9.92 -11.79
CA SER A 208 21.82 10.01 -12.88
C SER A 208 22.50 10.37 -14.19
N LYS A 209 21.84 10.05 -15.30
CA LYS A 209 22.24 10.45 -16.66
C LYS A 209 21.31 11.53 -17.16
N TYR A 210 21.86 12.50 -17.87
CA TYR A 210 21.04 13.49 -18.54
C TYR A 210 20.24 12.84 -19.67
N ALA A 211 18.94 13.07 -19.68
CA ALA A 211 18.01 12.49 -20.64
C ALA A 211 17.48 13.53 -21.65
N GLY A 212 18.05 14.74 -21.67
CA GLY A 212 17.64 15.83 -22.54
C GLY A 212 16.69 16.81 -21.87
N LYS A 213 15.98 17.59 -22.70
CA LYS A 213 14.98 18.57 -22.26
C LYS A 213 13.57 18.07 -22.55
N ALA A 214 12.66 18.27 -21.62
CA ALA A 214 11.24 17.97 -21.80
C ALA A 214 10.36 19.01 -21.12
N GLN A 215 9.11 19.10 -21.57
CA GLN A 215 8.13 19.97 -20.94
C GLN A 215 7.42 19.23 -19.79
N LYS A 216 7.39 19.83 -18.60
CA LYS A 216 6.64 19.35 -17.43
C LYS A 216 6.02 20.55 -16.72
N LEU A 217 4.72 20.46 -16.38
CA LEU A 217 3.96 21.56 -15.76
C LEU A 217 4.10 22.90 -16.51
N GLY A 218 4.07 22.86 -17.85
CA GLY A 218 4.21 24.03 -18.70
C GLY A 218 5.63 24.62 -18.79
N LYS A 219 6.62 24.01 -18.12
CA LYS A 219 8.03 24.48 -18.09
C LYS A 219 8.92 23.55 -18.89
N TRP A 220 9.88 24.10 -19.64
CA TRP A 220 11.00 23.32 -20.17
C TRP A 220 11.97 23.01 -19.02
N CYS A 221 12.26 21.73 -18.84
CA CYS A 221 13.10 21.20 -17.78
C CYS A 221 14.23 20.34 -18.36
N ASP A 222 15.36 20.36 -17.67
CA ASP A 222 16.41 19.37 -17.80
C ASP A 222 15.96 18.08 -17.10
N VAL A 223 16.12 16.95 -17.79
CA VAL A 223 15.62 15.65 -17.31
C VAL A 223 16.81 14.78 -16.92
N TRP A 224 16.72 14.19 -15.73
CA TRP A 224 17.76 13.36 -15.14
C TRP A 224 17.20 11.99 -14.76
N ASN A 225 17.78 10.93 -15.31
CA ASN A 225 17.31 9.57 -15.13
C ASN A 225 18.33 8.74 -14.35
N PHE A 226 17.89 8.13 -13.28
CA PHE A 226 18.62 7.11 -12.54
C PHE A 226 17.88 5.78 -12.68
N VAL A 227 18.57 4.74 -13.14
CA VAL A 227 18.02 3.39 -13.28
C VAL A 227 18.93 2.41 -12.57
N SER A 228 18.37 1.65 -11.63
CA SER A 228 19.01 0.56 -10.90
C SER A 228 18.28 -0.76 -11.20
N ALA A 229 18.73 -1.86 -10.60
CA ALA A 229 18.02 -3.15 -10.70
C ALA A 229 16.63 -3.12 -10.03
N ARG A 230 16.37 -2.15 -9.14
CA ARG A 230 15.12 -2.06 -8.39
C ARG A 230 14.38 -0.75 -8.60
N ASP A 231 15.08 0.31 -9.00
CA ASP A 231 14.56 1.67 -9.02
C ASP A 231 14.70 2.29 -10.41
N ASN A 232 13.72 3.09 -10.77
CA ASN A 232 13.77 3.96 -11.94
C ASN A 232 13.23 5.32 -11.52
N ILE A 233 14.11 6.30 -11.47
CA ILE A 233 13.84 7.64 -10.95
C ILE A 233 14.12 8.64 -12.06
N THR A 234 13.15 9.49 -12.36
CA THR A 234 13.25 10.60 -13.30
C THR A 234 12.99 11.90 -12.56
N LEU A 235 13.94 12.83 -12.65
CA LEU A 235 13.82 14.17 -12.10
C LEU A 235 13.76 15.21 -13.21
N PHE A 236 12.78 16.10 -13.12
CA PHE A 236 12.66 17.30 -13.94
C PHE A 236 13.15 18.50 -13.14
N VAL A 237 14.15 19.20 -13.66
CA VAL A 237 14.77 20.36 -13.01
C VAL A 237 14.69 21.57 -13.93
N LYS A 238 14.42 22.74 -13.37
CA LYS A 238 14.53 24.02 -14.08
C LYS A 238 15.33 24.99 -13.22
N ASP A 239 16.42 25.54 -13.77
CA ASP A 239 17.27 26.51 -13.08
C ASP A 239 17.74 26.02 -11.69
N ASN A 240 18.14 24.73 -11.62
CA ASN A 240 18.48 24.02 -10.38
C ASN A 240 17.36 23.88 -9.34
N VAL A 241 16.10 24.12 -9.72
CA VAL A 241 14.92 23.94 -8.85
C VAL A 241 14.14 22.69 -9.29
N PRO A 242 13.76 21.77 -8.37
CA PRO A 242 12.96 20.60 -8.73
C PRO A 242 11.57 21.02 -9.21
N VAL A 243 11.10 20.40 -10.30
CA VAL A 243 9.77 20.62 -10.89
C VAL A 243 8.91 19.37 -10.74
N SER A 244 9.48 18.19 -10.95
CA SER A 244 8.77 16.92 -10.80
C SER A 244 9.75 15.78 -10.54
N LEU A 245 9.37 14.84 -9.69
CA LEU A 245 10.10 13.61 -9.41
C LEU A 245 9.17 12.43 -9.67
N ASN A 246 9.44 11.68 -10.73
CA ASN A 246 8.81 10.39 -10.96
C ASN A 246 9.74 9.31 -10.45
N SER A 247 9.20 8.30 -9.81
CA SER A 247 9.98 7.16 -9.36
C SER A 247 9.15 5.91 -9.39
N SER A 248 9.77 4.81 -9.72
CA SER A 248 9.20 3.49 -9.53
C SER A 248 10.24 2.61 -8.85
N SER A 249 9.83 1.91 -7.81
CA SER A 249 10.69 1.00 -7.09
C SER A 249 9.98 -0.34 -6.90
N MET A 250 10.72 -1.43 -7.12
CA MET A 250 10.28 -2.76 -6.74
C MET A 250 10.70 -3.01 -5.30
N SER A 251 9.71 -3.00 -4.41
CA SER A 251 9.94 -3.23 -2.99
C SER A 251 9.04 -4.34 -2.47
N PRO A 252 9.55 -5.28 -1.64
CA PRO A 252 8.66 -6.05 -0.79
C PRO A 252 8.00 -5.08 0.19
N TYR A 253 6.67 -4.98 0.19
CA TYR A 253 5.95 -4.08 1.11
C TYR A 253 6.23 -4.42 2.58
N LEU A 254 6.37 -5.72 2.86
CA LEU A 254 6.63 -6.28 4.19
C LEU A 254 7.58 -7.47 4.05
N PRO A 255 8.33 -7.85 5.10
CA PRO A 255 9.06 -9.10 5.11
C PRO A 255 8.15 -10.27 4.69
N GLY A 256 8.55 -11.02 3.66
CA GLY A 256 7.76 -12.14 3.13
C GLY A 256 6.73 -11.79 2.04
N ALA A 257 6.38 -10.51 1.86
CA ALA A 257 5.48 -10.08 0.79
C ALA A 257 6.16 -10.16 -0.58
N LYS A 258 5.38 -10.43 -1.63
CA LYS A 258 5.86 -10.36 -3.01
C LYS A 258 6.27 -8.91 -3.33
N PRO A 259 7.39 -8.68 -4.03
CA PRO A 259 7.73 -7.35 -4.49
C PRO A 259 6.62 -6.79 -5.36
N VAL A 260 6.17 -5.58 -5.07
CA VAL A 260 5.22 -4.86 -5.91
C VAL A 260 5.94 -3.67 -6.51
N LEU A 261 5.62 -3.39 -7.77
CA LEU A 261 6.09 -2.18 -8.43
C LEU A 261 5.24 -1.00 -7.96
N THR A 262 5.78 -0.21 -7.04
CA THR A 262 5.17 1.05 -6.64
C THR A 262 5.70 2.14 -7.54
N LYS A 263 4.83 2.98 -8.12
CA LYS A 263 5.26 4.21 -8.79
C LYS A 263 4.65 5.43 -8.13
N TYR A 264 5.46 6.46 -7.98
CA TYR A 264 5.04 7.75 -7.45
C TYR A 264 5.51 8.88 -8.36
N THR A 265 4.70 9.93 -8.42
CA THR A 265 5.02 11.20 -9.06
C THR A 265 4.82 12.29 -8.02
N GLN A 266 5.85 13.08 -7.76
CA GLN A 266 5.79 14.28 -6.92
C GLN A 266 5.98 15.49 -7.81
N ASP A 267 4.94 16.30 -7.94
CA ASP A 267 4.99 17.54 -8.72
C ASP A 267 5.16 18.72 -7.77
N PHE A 268 6.20 19.53 -7.96
CA PHE A 268 6.57 20.63 -7.07
C PHE A 268 6.10 21.99 -7.61
N TYR A 269 5.40 22.73 -6.77
CA TYR A 269 4.82 24.06 -7.02
C TYR A 269 5.34 25.05 -5.97
N ASN A 270 5.29 26.34 -6.32
CA ASN A 270 5.60 27.45 -5.41
C ASN A 270 6.92 27.26 -4.64
N VAL A 271 7.95 26.71 -5.29
CA VAL A 271 9.21 26.38 -4.62
C VAL A 271 9.91 27.65 -4.15
N GLN A 272 10.13 27.75 -2.83
CA GLN A 272 10.84 28.82 -2.16
C GLN A 272 12.19 28.28 -1.67
N VAL A 273 13.26 28.67 -2.34
CA VAL A 273 14.63 28.28 -1.95
C VAL A 273 15.05 29.03 -0.69
N GLY A 274 15.64 28.30 0.25
CA GLY A 274 16.10 28.82 1.53
C GLY A 274 15.58 28.01 2.72
N LYS A 275 16.03 28.37 3.92
CA LYS A 275 15.67 27.68 5.16
C LYS A 275 14.16 27.71 5.41
N PRO A 276 13.49 26.56 5.62
CA PRO A 276 12.09 26.52 6.03
C PRO A 276 11.80 27.36 7.28
N GLN A 277 10.73 28.16 7.25
CA GLN A 277 10.32 29.04 8.36
C GLN A 277 9.24 28.38 9.23
N VAL A 278 9.37 27.08 9.49
CA VAL A 278 8.45 26.28 10.32
C VAL A 278 9.25 25.41 11.29
N SER A 279 8.62 24.95 12.38
CA SER A 279 9.23 23.93 13.21
C SER A 279 9.42 22.64 12.41
N MET A 280 10.64 22.11 12.42
CA MET A 280 10.98 20.84 11.78
C MET A 280 11.02 19.68 12.80
N ASP A 281 10.79 19.96 14.08
CA ASP A 281 10.80 18.95 15.13
C ASP A 281 9.42 18.26 15.22
N PRO A 282 9.38 16.93 15.44
CA PRO A 282 8.13 16.23 15.74
C PRO A 282 7.45 16.81 16.98
N PRO A 283 6.11 16.79 17.06
CA PRO A 283 5.39 17.29 18.24
C PRO A 283 5.70 16.44 19.48
N ASP A 284 5.56 17.04 20.68
CA ASP A 284 5.87 16.40 21.97
C ASP A 284 5.21 15.03 22.16
N VAL A 285 4.03 14.80 21.59
CA VAL A 285 3.32 13.51 21.65
C VAL A 285 4.17 12.36 21.07
N CYS A 286 5.07 12.62 20.13
CA CYS A 286 6.00 11.63 19.59
C CYS A 286 7.06 11.17 20.59
N SER A 287 7.39 12.02 21.57
CA SER A 287 8.36 11.71 22.62
C SER A 287 7.69 11.12 23.86
N ARG A 288 6.50 11.62 24.22
CA ARG A 288 5.77 11.22 25.44
C ARG A 288 4.87 10.01 25.24
N GLY A 289 4.47 9.71 24.00
CA GLY A 289 3.37 8.78 23.69
C GLY A 289 2.01 9.43 23.93
N ALA A 290 0.96 8.87 23.33
CA ALA A 290 -0.41 9.25 23.67
C ALA A 290 -0.76 8.72 25.08
N PRO A 291 -1.49 9.48 25.89
CA PRO A 291 -1.93 8.99 27.19
C PRO A 291 -2.89 7.80 27.01
N LEU A 292 -2.90 6.91 28.00
CA LEU A 292 -3.93 5.88 28.12
C LEU A 292 -5.31 6.51 28.32
N CYS A 293 -6.35 5.86 27.81
CA CYS A 293 -7.72 6.29 28.06
C CYS A 293 -8.09 6.10 29.52
N ASN A 294 -8.77 7.10 30.08
CA ASN A 294 -9.30 7.02 31.43
C ASN A 294 -10.57 6.15 31.44
N SER A 295 -10.42 4.85 31.68
CA SER A 295 -11.55 3.93 31.77
C SER A 295 -11.77 3.51 33.22
N SER A 296 -12.98 3.74 33.73
CA SER A 296 -13.39 3.26 35.06
C SER A 296 -13.49 1.72 35.13
N GLN A 297 -13.65 1.08 33.97
CA GLN A 297 -13.55 -0.36 33.76
C GLN A 297 -12.27 -0.62 32.97
N SER A 298 -11.38 -1.50 33.43
CA SER A 298 -10.14 -1.86 32.74
C SER A 298 -10.22 -3.23 32.05
N LEU A 299 -11.41 -3.81 31.91
CA LEU A 299 -11.61 -5.14 31.34
C LEU A 299 -12.89 -5.16 30.53
N SER A 300 -12.81 -5.62 29.28
CA SER A 300 -13.97 -5.89 28.45
C SER A 300 -13.77 -7.12 27.59
N LYS A 301 -14.87 -7.75 27.18
CA LYS A 301 -14.89 -8.70 26.08
C LYS A 301 -15.33 -7.99 24.82
N ILE A 302 -14.52 -8.04 23.78
CA ILE A 302 -14.83 -7.44 22.48
C ILE A 302 -14.94 -8.51 21.41
N VAL A 303 -15.82 -8.27 20.44
CA VAL A 303 -15.97 -9.11 19.25
C VAL A 303 -15.20 -8.42 18.12
N THR A 304 -14.26 -9.15 17.52
CA THR A 304 -13.38 -8.61 16.48
C THR A 304 -13.30 -9.53 15.27
N TYR A 305 -13.02 -8.94 14.12
CA TYR A 305 -12.86 -9.57 12.83
C TYR A 305 -11.46 -9.23 12.30
N VAL A 306 -10.94 -10.12 11.46
CA VAL A 306 -9.67 -9.90 10.77
C VAL A 306 -9.67 -10.67 9.46
N ALA A 307 -9.43 -9.98 8.36
CA ALA A 307 -9.06 -10.58 7.09
C ALA A 307 -7.61 -11.04 7.12
N HIS A 308 -7.34 -12.25 6.64
CA HIS A 308 -5.98 -12.82 6.68
C HIS A 308 -5.75 -13.90 5.61
N PRO A 309 -4.46 -14.19 5.29
CA PRO A 309 -4.10 -15.32 4.45
C PRO A 309 -4.44 -16.67 5.06
N LYS A 310 -4.55 -17.69 4.20
CA LYS A 310 -4.78 -19.07 4.64
C LYS A 310 -3.61 -19.56 5.51
N GLY A 311 -3.92 -20.15 6.67
CA GLY A 311 -2.92 -20.68 7.59
C GLY A 311 -2.40 -19.69 8.64
N LEU A 312 -2.79 -18.42 8.60
CA LEU A 312 -2.32 -17.39 9.54
C LEU A 312 -3.42 -16.98 10.52
N TYR A 313 -3.41 -17.58 11.71
CA TYR A 313 -4.44 -17.37 12.74
C TYR A 313 -3.90 -16.71 14.02
N ASN A 314 -2.60 -16.43 14.07
CA ASN A 314 -2.02 -15.75 15.22
C ASN A 314 -2.31 -14.25 15.15
N LEU A 315 -2.92 -13.71 16.20
CA LEU A 315 -3.25 -12.28 16.32
C LEU A 315 -2.11 -11.43 16.92
N SER A 316 -1.00 -12.03 17.37
CA SER A 316 0.15 -11.27 17.84
C SER A 316 0.68 -10.33 16.75
N ASN A 317 0.83 -9.05 17.09
CA ASN A 317 1.20 -7.99 16.17
C ASN A 317 0.29 -7.92 14.94
N GLN A 318 -0.99 -8.21 15.08
CA GLN A 318 -2.01 -7.97 14.06
C GLN A 318 -2.93 -6.80 14.44
N ASP A 319 -3.45 -6.15 13.41
CA ASP A 319 -4.58 -5.26 13.47
C ASP A 319 -5.85 -6.11 13.32
N VAL A 320 -6.83 -5.86 14.18
CA VAL A 320 -8.17 -6.45 14.11
C VAL A 320 -9.19 -5.31 14.20
N ALA A 321 -10.44 -5.56 13.83
CA ALA A 321 -11.45 -4.52 13.86
C ALA A 321 -12.77 -5.02 14.45
N ASP A 322 -13.63 -4.12 14.91
CA ASP A 322 -15.04 -4.48 15.06
C ASP A 322 -15.69 -4.68 13.68
N CYS A 323 -16.95 -5.14 13.65
CA CYS A 323 -17.63 -5.43 12.39
C CYS A 323 -17.62 -4.24 11.42
N LEU A 324 -17.85 -3.03 11.92
CA LEU A 324 -17.90 -1.84 11.08
C LEU A 324 -16.49 -1.46 10.58
N GLY A 325 -15.48 -1.58 11.43
CA GLY A 325 -14.10 -1.31 11.04
C GLY A 325 -13.52 -2.32 10.05
N ASP A 326 -13.91 -3.60 10.14
CA ASP A 326 -13.45 -4.62 9.19
C ASP A 326 -14.19 -4.49 7.85
N VAL A 327 -15.49 -4.14 7.86
CA VAL A 327 -16.23 -3.79 6.63
C VAL A 327 -15.60 -2.58 5.95
N ALA A 328 -15.24 -1.54 6.73
CA ALA A 328 -14.54 -0.38 6.23
C ALA A 328 -13.22 -0.75 5.52
N PHE A 329 -12.40 -1.58 6.17
CA PHE A 329 -11.15 -2.08 5.62
C PHE A 329 -11.38 -2.93 4.36
N THR A 330 -12.22 -3.95 4.44
CA THR A 330 -12.43 -4.92 3.35
C THR A 330 -13.10 -4.30 2.12
N CYS A 331 -14.05 -3.38 2.30
CA CYS A 331 -14.61 -2.60 1.18
C CYS A 331 -13.54 -1.72 0.50
N TYR A 332 -12.69 -1.06 1.29
CA TYR A 332 -11.58 -0.29 0.76
C TYR A 332 -10.60 -1.17 -0.02
N ASP A 333 -10.18 -2.28 0.57
CA ASP A 333 -9.16 -3.19 0.04
C ASP A 333 -9.60 -3.88 -1.26
N VAL A 334 -10.86 -4.30 -1.35
CA VAL A 334 -11.38 -4.88 -2.60
C VAL A 334 -11.59 -3.82 -3.67
N SER A 335 -12.12 -2.64 -3.34
CA SER A 335 -12.34 -1.58 -4.33
C SER A 335 -11.04 -1.05 -4.93
N SER A 336 -9.94 -1.20 -4.19
CA SER A 336 -8.58 -0.91 -4.62
C SER A 336 -7.85 -2.11 -5.24
N ASN A 337 -8.48 -3.29 -5.34
CA ASN A 337 -7.86 -4.52 -5.86
C ASN A 337 -6.58 -4.93 -5.09
N HIS A 338 -6.48 -4.58 -3.80
CA HIS A 338 -5.35 -4.92 -2.93
C HIS A 338 -5.44 -6.33 -2.34
N THR A 339 -6.64 -6.92 -2.25
CA THR A 339 -6.83 -8.29 -1.72
C THR A 339 -5.89 -9.33 -2.33
N GLN A 340 -5.53 -9.18 -3.60
CA GLN A 340 -4.60 -10.08 -4.29
C GLN A 340 -3.14 -9.90 -3.87
N ALA A 341 -2.74 -8.69 -3.49
CA ALA A 341 -1.37 -8.37 -3.08
C ALA A 341 -1.04 -8.99 -1.72
N ASP A 342 -2.00 -8.99 -0.80
CA ASP A 342 -1.84 -9.52 0.56
C ASP A 342 -2.29 -10.98 0.70
N ASP A 343 -2.84 -11.60 -0.36
CA ASP A 343 -3.33 -12.98 -0.36
C ASP A 343 -4.44 -13.22 0.68
N TYR A 344 -5.33 -12.25 0.88
CA TYR A 344 -6.48 -12.39 1.76
C TYR A 344 -7.43 -13.44 1.21
N GLY A 345 -7.51 -14.57 1.91
CA GLY A 345 -8.41 -15.67 1.56
C GLY A 345 -9.53 -15.89 2.56
N LEU A 346 -9.36 -15.42 3.80
CA LEU A 346 -10.23 -15.74 4.93
C LEU A 346 -10.57 -14.49 5.75
N VAL A 347 -11.69 -14.54 6.45
CA VAL A 347 -11.98 -13.65 7.60
C VAL A 347 -12.33 -14.52 8.79
N SER A 348 -11.74 -14.20 9.94
CA SER A 348 -12.03 -14.88 11.21
C SER A 348 -12.67 -13.96 12.22
N LEU A 349 -13.68 -14.47 12.92
CA LEU A 349 -14.34 -13.84 14.05
C LEU A 349 -13.73 -14.35 15.36
N TYR A 350 -13.32 -13.42 16.21
CA TYR A 350 -12.75 -13.68 17.54
C TYR A 350 -13.54 -12.98 18.62
N VAL A 351 -13.53 -13.57 19.81
CA VAL A 351 -13.84 -12.87 21.06
C VAL A 351 -12.54 -12.71 21.82
N LEU A 352 -12.20 -11.45 22.12
CA LEU A 352 -11.02 -11.09 22.88
C LEU A 352 -11.41 -10.58 24.25
N GLU A 353 -10.60 -10.85 25.25
CA GLU A 353 -10.63 -10.13 26.52
C GLU A 353 -9.49 -9.13 26.53
N VAL A 354 -9.78 -7.86 26.82
CA VAL A 354 -8.85 -6.74 26.61
C VAL A 354 -8.90 -5.74 27.76
N ASP A 355 -7.75 -5.11 28.00
CA ASP A 355 -7.61 -3.95 28.88
C ASP A 355 -8.04 -2.68 28.14
N THR A 356 -9.17 -2.12 28.55
CA THR A 356 -9.81 -0.97 27.88
C THR A 356 -9.22 0.39 28.27
N ARG A 357 -8.08 0.42 28.98
CA ARG A 357 -7.30 1.65 29.13
C ARG A 357 -6.62 2.10 27.83
N TRP A 358 -6.86 1.40 26.72
CA TRP A 358 -6.48 1.67 25.33
C TRP A 358 -5.25 2.55 25.13
N GLY A 359 -4.18 1.96 24.61
CA GLY A 359 -3.00 2.69 24.18
C GLY A 359 -3.18 3.39 22.83
N ALA A 360 -2.15 4.11 22.40
CA ALA A 360 -2.08 4.65 21.04
C ALA A 360 -2.14 3.50 20.02
N TYR A 361 -2.99 3.62 19.00
CA TYR A 361 -2.99 2.64 17.92
C TYR A 361 -1.64 2.58 17.22
N SER A 362 -1.13 1.35 17.09
CA SER A 362 0.06 1.04 16.30
C SER A 362 -0.36 0.29 15.05
N LEU A 363 0.31 0.50 13.94
CA LEU A 363 -0.01 -0.25 12.72
C LEU A 363 0.65 -1.63 12.83
N CYS A 364 -0.10 -2.60 13.34
CA CYS A 364 0.34 -3.98 13.51
C CYS A 364 -0.04 -4.79 12.27
N ASN A 365 0.86 -4.83 11.29
CA ASN A 365 0.57 -5.47 10.01
C ASN A 365 1.68 -6.44 9.62
N GLY A 366 1.34 -7.37 8.73
CA GLY A 366 2.28 -8.28 8.09
C GLY A 366 2.10 -9.72 8.52
N TYR A 367 2.55 -10.60 7.64
CA TYR A 367 2.27 -12.02 7.69
C TYR A 367 3.61 -12.76 7.68
N ASN A 368 4.11 -13.06 8.89
CA ASN A 368 5.32 -13.83 9.16
C ASN A 368 6.68 -13.15 8.82
N PRO A 369 7.30 -12.40 9.76
CA PRO A 369 6.77 -12.00 11.06
C PRO A 369 5.90 -10.75 10.95
N ALA A 370 4.84 -10.73 11.75
CA ALA A 370 4.01 -9.56 11.94
C ALA A 370 4.75 -8.50 12.77
N ILE A 371 4.66 -7.24 12.37
CA ILE A 371 5.38 -6.13 13.01
C ILE A 371 4.43 -4.96 13.30
N CYS A 372 4.64 -4.33 14.45
CA CYS A 372 3.88 -3.14 14.86
C CYS A 372 4.70 -1.88 14.64
N PHE A 373 4.07 -0.88 14.00
CA PHE A 373 4.62 0.47 13.85
C PHE A 373 3.88 1.44 14.77
N GLY A 374 4.54 1.87 15.83
CA GLY A 374 3.96 2.80 16.80
C GLY A 374 4.78 2.87 18.08
N SER A 375 4.36 3.73 19.01
CA SER A 375 5.01 3.88 20.31
C SER A 375 4.46 2.92 21.37
N GLU A 376 3.25 2.39 21.17
CA GLU A 376 2.62 1.45 22.09
C GLU A 376 3.09 0.03 21.76
N SER A 377 3.54 -0.70 22.79
CA SER A 377 4.07 -2.05 22.64
C SER A 377 3.44 -3.06 23.59
N PHE A 378 2.64 -2.59 24.56
CA PHE A 378 2.04 -3.41 25.60
C PHE A 378 0.52 -3.33 25.58
N TYR A 379 -0.08 -2.14 25.65
CA TYR A 379 -1.54 -2.01 25.67
C TYR A 379 -2.15 -2.27 24.29
N VAL A 380 -3.41 -2.73 24.26
CA VAL A 380 -4.18 -2.77 23.02
C VAL A 380 -4.35 -1.33 22.54
N GLY A 381 -3.83 -1.04 21.36
CA GLY A 381 -4.04 0.25 20.73
C GLY A 381 -5.42 0.31 20.11
N ARG A 382 -6.08 1.47 20.15
CA ARG A 382 -7.42 1.66 19.58
C ARG A 382 -7.45 2.92 18.73
N GLU A 383 -8.09 2.84 17.57
CA GLU A 383 -8.43 4.01 16.76
C GLU A 383 -9.81 3.84 16.10
N ALA A 384 -10.42 4.95 15.71
CA ALA A 384 -11.49 4.94 14.71
C ALA A 384 -10.94 4.35 13.41
N SER A 385 -11.73 3.64 12.63
CA SER A 385 -11.28 3.08 11.35
C SER A 385 -10.64 4.17 10.46
N PHE A 386 -9.44 3.90 9.95
CA PHE A 386 -8.57 4.85 9.24
C PHE A 386 -8.13 6.08 10.04
N GLY A 387 -8.42 6.17 11.33
CA GLY A 387 -8.09 7.30 12.19
C GLY A 387 -8.90 8.57 11.90
N ILE A 388 -10.07 8.48 11.26
CA ILE A 388 -10.82 9.66 10.73
C ILE A 388 -11.42 10.61 11.76
N THR A 389 -11.36 10.29 13.05
CA THR A 389 -11.83 11.19 14.11
C THR A 389 -10.70 12.06 14.62
N GLU A 390 -11.00 13.32 14.94
CA GLU A 390 -10.01 14.37 15.21
C GLU A 390 -9.13 14.12 16.45
N GLU A 391 -9.70 13.70 17.58
CA GLU A 391 -8.96 13.56 18.84
C GLU A 391 -8.24 12.21 18.94
N PHE A 392 -6.91 12.23 18.81
CA PHE A 392 -6.03 11.05 18.87
C PHE A 392 -6.52 9.90 18.00
N GLY A 393 -7.01 10.21 16.78
CA GLY A 393 -7.53 9.21 15.86
C GLY A 393 -8.70 8.39 16.42
N GLY A 394 -9.36 8.84 17.49
CA GLY A 394 -10.50 8.15 18.10
C GLY A 394 -10.14 7.19 19.22
N GLN A 395 -8.92 7.25 19.76
CA GLN A 395 -8.41 6.35 20.79
C GLN A 395 -9.35 6.23 21.99
N CYS A 396 -9.85 7.37 22.49
CA CYS A 396 -10.67 7.45 23.70
C CYS A 396 -12.12 7.92 23.48
N THR A 397 -12.55 8.02 22.22
CA THR A 397 -13.89 8.51 21.86
C THR A 397 -14.81 7.40 21.39
N ASP A 398 -16.09 7.70 21.26
CA ASP A 398 -17.07 6.80 20.66
C ASP A 398 -16.91 6.78 19.12
N ASN A 399 -16.59 5.61 18.57
CA ASN A 399 -16.37 5.42 17.14
C ASN A 399 -17.52 4.66 16.46
N ARG A 400 -18.72 4.60 17.05
CA ARG A 400 -19.88 3.85 16.52
C ARG A 400 -20.28 4.20 15.09
N LYS A 401 -19.91 5.38 14.58
CA LYS A 401 -20.22 5.81 13.20
C LYS A 401 -19.26 5.27 12.15
N VAL A 402 -18.09 4.77 12.56
CA VAL A 402 -16.98 4.48 11.64
C VAL A 402 -16.32 3.15 11.95
N GLY A 403 -16.58 2.59 13.12
CA GLY A 403 -15.98 1.35 13.61
C GLY A 403 -14.68 1.62 14.35
N ASN A 404 -14.15 0.56 14.93
CA ASN A 404 -12.91 0.57 15.67
C ASN A 404 -11.91 -0.37 15.02
N TRP A 405 -10.67 0.09 14.94
CA TRP A 405 -9.50 -0.74 14.75
C TRP A 405 -8.75 -0.89 16.05
N TYR A 406 -8.18 -2.08 16.24
CA TYR A 406 -7.44 -2.46 17.41
C TYR A 406 -6.11 -3.06 16.98
N SER A 407 -5.02 -2.52 17.51
CA SER A 407 -3.70 -3.08 17.30
C SER A 407 -3.36 -3.99 18.48
N LEU A 408 -2.88 -5.20 18.23
CA LEU A 408 -2.62 -6.22 19.25
C LEU A 408 -1.10 -6.50 19.41
N PRO A 409 -0.34 -5.66 20.16
CA PRO A 409 1.08 -5.90 20.36
C PRO A 409 1.38 -7.23 21.03
N TYR A 410 2.42 -7.92 20.55
CA TYR A 410 2.86 -9.20 21.10
C TYR A 410 3.20 -9.13 22.59
N ALA A 411 3.86 -8.06 23.05
CA ALA A 411 4.22 -7.93 24.47
C ALA A 411 3.00 -7.72 25.39
N GLY A 412 1.83 -7.39 24.82
CA GLY A 412 0.56 -7.32 25.52
C GLY A 412 -0.18 -8.65 25.64
N GLN A 413 0.24 -9.70 24.94
CA GLN A 413 -0.50 -10.96 24.91
C GLN A 413 -0.30 -11.78 26.19
N CYS A 414 -1.38 -12.22 26.82
CA CYS A 414 -1.30 -13.09 27.99
C CYS A 414 -0.69 -14.45 27.65
N GLN A 415 0.09 -14.99 28.59
CA GLN A 415 0.71 -16.31 28.49
C GLN A 415 0.18 -17.22 29.60
N GLY A 416 -0.14 -18.48 29.25
CA GLY A 416 -0.59 -19.48 30.22
C GLY A 416 -1.80 -19.02 31.05
N SER A 417 -1.60 -18.87 32.36
CA SER A 417 -2.65 -18.48 33.32
C SER A 417 -2.69 -16.99 33.65
N ASP A 418 -1.94 -16.14 32.92
CA ASP A 418 -1.99 -14.70 33.15
C ASP A 418 -3.39 -14.15 32.90
N THR A 419 -3.78 -13.14 33.70
CA THR A 419 -5.07 -12.46 33.57
C THR A 419 -4.88 -11.08 32.97
N VAL A 420 -5.80 -10.69 32.09
CA VAL A 420 -5.82 -9.37 31.46
C VAL A 420 -5.93 -8.29 32.54
N ALA A 421 -5.24 -7.17 32.34
CA ALA A 421 -5.16 -6.03 33.26
C ALA A 421 -4.47 -6.30 34.61
N SER A 422 -3.81 -7.46 34.77
CA SER A 422 -2.94 -7.75 35.93
C SER A 422 -1.61 -6.98 35.93
N GLY A 423 -1.32 -6.26 34.85
CA GLY A 423 -0.02 -5.61 34.60
C GLY A 423 1.00 -6.52 33.89
N LYS A 424 0.69 -7.81 33.68
CA LYS A 424 1.54 -8.73 32.91
C LYS A 424 1.18 -8.85 31.44
N CYS A 425 -0.10 -8.63 31.12
CA CYS A 425 -0.65 -8.62 29.78
C CYS A 425 -1.85 -7.69 29.71
N SER A 426 -2.21 -7.28 28.50
CA SER A 426 -3.32 -6.38 28.19
C SER A 426 -4.39 -7.03 27.31
N TRP A 427 -4.15 -8.21 26.73
CA TRP A 427 -5.16 -8.93 25.95
C TRP A 427 -4.94 -10.43 25.88
N ARG A 428 -6.02 -11.17 25.60
CA ARG A 428 -5.97 -12.59 25.21
C ARG A 428 -7.14 -12.96 24.30
N ILE A 429 -6.92 -14.00 23.50
CA ILE A 429 -7.99 -14.66 22.76
C ILE A 429 -8.80 -15.50 23.75
N ILE A 430 -10.12 -15.27 23.81
CA ILE A 430 -11.04 -16.14 24.55
C ILE A 430 -11.48 -17.29 23.64
N GLU A 431 -11.89 -16.96 22.42
CA GLU A 431 -12.29 -17.94 21.41
C GLU A 431 -12.15 -17.38 19.99
N ARG A 432 -11.89 -18.28 19.03
CA ARG A 432 -12.15 -18.04 17.61
C ARG A 432 -13.50 -18.67 17.28
N VAL A 433 -14.50 -17.84 17.04
CA VAL A 433 -15.90 -18.26 16.91
C VAL A 433 -16.12 -18.97 15.58
N LYS A 434 -15.62 -18.39 14.48
CA LYS A 434 -15.88 -18.85 13.12
C LYS A 434 -14.84 -18.29 12.15
N THR A 435 -14.49 -19.05 11.11
CA THR A 435 -13.68 -18.57 9.99
C THR A 435 -14.43 -18.82 8.69
N ILE A 436 -14.52 -17.83 7.80
CA ILE A 436 -15.21 -17.96 6.52
C ILE A 436 -14.29 -17.60 5.36
N ASP A 437 -14.56 -18.17 4.17
CA ASP A 437 -13.84 -17.82 2.95
C ASP A 437 -14.34 -16.46 2.44
N LEU A 438 -13.41 -15.55 2.14
CA LEU A 438 -13.74 -14.21 1.64
C LEU A 438 -14.54 -14.23 0.34
N ASN A 439 -14.36 -15.26 -0.50
CA ASN A 439 -15.15 -15.41 -1.72
C ASN A 439 -16.63 -15.62 -1.43
N CYS A 440 -17.00 -16.23 -0.31
CA CYS A 440 -18.41 -16.40 0.06
C CYS A 440 -19.07 -15.03 0.25
N ILE A 441 -18.43 -14.13 0.99
CA ILE A 441 -19.00 -12.79 1.25
C ILE A 441 -19.00 -11.94 -0.02
N PHE A 442 -17.89 -11.91 -0.75
CA PHE A 442 -17.75 -11.03 -1.91
C PHE A 442 -18.44 -11.52 -3.18
N LYS A 443 -18.35 -12.81 -3.51
CA LYS A 443 -18.86 -13.37 -4.76
C LYS A 443 -20.24 -13.99 -4.60
N THR A 444 -20.48 -14.73 -3.52
CA THR A 444 -21.78 -15.39 -3.31
C THR A 444 -22.83 -14.41 -2.82
N HIS A 445 -22.47 -13.56 -1.84
CA HIS A 445 -23.40 -12.61 -1.21
C HIS A 445 -23.32 -11.18 -1.75
N GLY A 446 -22.44 -10.91 -2.71
CA GLY A 446 -22.40 -9.63 -3.43
C GLY A 446 -22.00 -8.42 -2.58
N MET A 447 -21.14 -8.62 -1.57
CA MET A 447 -20.67 -7.52 -0.72
C MET A 447 -19.88 -6.48 -1.50
N LEU A 448 -19.19 -6.84 -2.59
CA LEU A 448 -18.44 -5.87 -3.39
C LEU A 448 -19.39 -4.86 -4.06
N GLU A 449 -20.49 -5.34 -4.62
CA GLU A 449 -21.53 -4.50 -5.19
C GLU A 449 -22.18 -3.63 -4.13
N ALA A 450 -22.37 -4.15 -2.91
CA ALA A 450 -22.85 -3.37 -1.77
C ALA A 450 -21.86 -2.27 -1.36
N CYS A 451 -20.55 -2.56 -1.28
CA CYS A 451 -19.52 -1.57 -0.97
C CYS A 451 -19.58 -0.39 -1.95
N ASN A 452 -19.77 -0.68 -3.24
CA ASN A 452 -19.90 0.33 -4.28
C ASN A 452 -21.20 1.13 -4.19
N ARG A 453 -22.32 0.52 -3.77
CA ARG A 453 -23.61 1.20 -3.56
C ARG A 453 -23.60 2.09 -2.34
N ASP A 454 -23.05 1.59 -1.23
CA ASP A 454 -22.88 2.33 0.01
C ASP A 454 -22.02 3.58 -0.23
N GLY A 455 -20.91 3.43 -0.95
CA GLY A 455 -20.05 4.51 -1.44
C GLY A 455 -19.31 5.31 -0.37
N THR A 456 -19.66 5.19 0.91
CA THR A 456 -18.95 5.82 2.03
C THR A 456 -19.27 5.13 3.35
N LEU A 457 -18.46 5.40 4.37
CA LEU A 457 -18.71 4.95 5.74
C LEU A 457 -20.09 5.44 6.21
N PRO A 458 -20.88 4.61 6.91
CA PRO A 458 -20.52 3.35 7.56
C PRO A 458 -20.75 2.06 6.74
N PHE A 459 -20.96 2.10 5.42
CA PHE A 459 -21.26 0.91 4.63
C PHE A 459 -22.40 0.01 5.19
N PRO A 460 -23.59 0.57 5.48
CA PRO A 460 -24.64 -0.16 6.20
C PRO A 460 -25.14 -1.42 5.46
N GLU A 461 -25.21 -1.41 4.12
CA GLU A 461 -25.63 -2.58 3.36
C GLU A 461 -24.55 -3.67 3.42
N SER A 462 -23.30 -3.30 3.17
CA SER A 462 -22.16 -4.21 3.24
C SER A 462 -21.98 -4.79 4.64
N GLN A 463 -22.25 -3.99 5.68
CA GLN A 463 -22.24 -4.43 7.07
C GLN A 463 -23.29 -5.51 7.33
N GLY A 464 -24.51 -5.36 6.80
CA GLY A 464 -25.56 -6.37 6.92
C GLY A 464 -25.13 -7.72 6.34
N ILE A 465 -24.65 -7.71 5.09
CA ILE A 465 -24.14 -8.91 4.40
C ILE A 465 -23.01 -9.57 5.20
N PHE A 466 -22.06 -8.77 5.67
CA PHE A 466 -20.93 -9.25 6.45
C PHE A 466 -21.37 -9.90 7.78
N GLN A 467 -22.35 -9.31 8.48
CA GLN A 467 -22.89 -9.89 9.71
C GLN A 467 -23.64 -11.20 9.47
N GLU A 468 -24.51 -11.25 8.46
CA GLU A 468 -25.29 -12.44 8.10
C GLU A 468 -24.37 -13.63 7.77
N ALA A 469 -23.26 -13.37 7.06
CA ALA A 469 -22.25 -14.38 6.73
C ALA A 469 -21.68 -15.09 7.97
N PHE A 470 -21.58 -14.40 9.11
CA PHE A 470 -21.12 -14.99 10.37
C PHE A 470 -22.25 -15.63 11.21
N GLN A 471 -23.51 -15.24 11.03
CA GLN A 471 -24.64 -15.72 11.83
C GLN A 471 -25.15 -17.11 11.43
N SER A 472 -25.02 -17.50 10.16
CA SER A 472 -25.47 -18.80 9.65
C SER A 472 -24.39 -19.52 8.84
N THR A 473 -24.43 -20.85 8.76
CA THR A 473 -23.62 -21.64 7.81
C THR A 473 -24.37 -21.97 6.53
N ASP A 474 -25.66 -21.64 6.44
CA ASP A 474 -26.50 -21.88 5.28
C ASP A 474 -26.39 -20.70 4.30
N GLU A 475 -25.74 -20.94 3.15
CA GLU A 475 -25.58 -19.95 2.08
C GLU A 475 -26.92 -19.46 1.53
N ALA A 476 -27.98 -20.27 1.57
CA ALA A 476 -29.31 -19.84 1.12
C ALA A 476 -29.95 -18.80 2.06
N GLN A 477 -29.42 -18.64 3.28
CA GLN A 477 -29.87 -17.69 4.29
C GLN A 477 -28.88 -16.52 4.47
N GLY A 478 -27.97 -16.30 3.53
CA GLY A 478 -26.92 -15.28 3.63
C GLY A 478 -25.72 -15.69 4.49
N GLY A 479 -25.71 -16.93 5.01
CA GLY A 479 -24.62 -17.47 5.81
C GLY A 479 -23.40 -17.87 4.98
N CYS A 480 -22.25 -18.02 5.63
CA CYS A 480 -21.07 -18.65 5.03
C CYS A 480 -20.64 -19.86 5.84
N PRO A 481 -20.27 -21.00 5.22
CA PRO A 481 -19.77 -22.16 5.94
C PRO A 481 -18.52 -21.83 6.77
N ASP A 482 -18.43 -22.40 7.97
CA ASP A 482 -17.20 -22.32 8.74
C ASP A 482 -16.14 -23.22 8.08
N VAL A 483 -15.08 -22.61 7.55
CA VAL A 483 -13.96 -23.33 6.93
C VAL A 483 -12.88 -23.71 7.96
N GLY A 484 -13.05 -23.28 9.21
CA GLY A 484 -12.20 -23.64 10.34
C GLY A 484 -10.74 -23.17 10.23
N GLY A 485 -9.87 -23.92 10.90
CA GLY A 485 -8.43 -23.66 11.00
C GLY A 485 -7.84 -24.34 12.24
N PRO A 486 -6.50 -24.46 12.35
CA PRO A 486 -5.88 -24.92 13.59
C PRO A 486 -6.32 -24.03 14.76
N TYR A 487 -6.85 -24.63 15.83
CA TYR A 487 -7.02 -23.97 17.12
C TYR A 487 -5.67 -24.01 17.85
N SER A 488 -4.75 -23.14 17.47
CA SER A 488 -3.57 -22.88 18.29
C SER A 488 -3.92 -21.76 19.26
N LEU A 489 -4.20 -22.11 20.53
CA LEU A 489 -4.24 -21.15 21.63
C LEU A 489 -2.83 -20.87 22.12
#